data_AF-A0A821VTP4-F1
#
_entry.id   AF-A0A821VTP4-F1
#
_cell.length_a   1.000
_cell.length_b   1.000
_cell.length_c   1.000
_cell.angle_alpha   90.00
_cell.angle_beta   90.00
_cell.angle_gamma   90.00
#
_symmetry.space_group_name_H-M   'P 1'
#
loop_
_entity.id
_entity.type
_entity.pdbx_description
1 polymer ?
#
loop_
_entity_poly.entity_id
_entity_poly.type
_entity_poly.pdbx_seq_one_letter_code
_entity_poly.pdbx_strand_id
1 'polypeptide(L)' 'MRFTPQTTHTIVIPPSAAIPTFNGSISENPRQFLIRVNEYAETINQWNDQALLNGVSQFLRETALEWYCQLRTSNRRP' A
#
# COMPACT_ATOMS: atom_id res chain seq x y z
N MET A 1 35.83 22.73 13.65
CA MET A 1 34.41 22.35 13.56
C MET A 1 34.30 21.14 12.65
N ARG A 2 33.87 19.98 13.17
CA ARG A 2 33.73 18.73 12.40
C ARG A 2 32.27 18.58 11.99
N PHE A 3 31.98 18.58 10.69
CA PHE A 3 30.67 18.25 10.16
C PHE A 3 30.57 16.72 10.05
N THR A 4 29.71 16.11 10.86
CA THR A 4 29.32 14.71 10.66
C THR A 4 28.23 14.69 9.58
N PRO A 5 28.41 13.95 8.48
CA PRO A 5 27.33 13.77 7.52
C PRO A 5 26.24 12.94 8.19
N GLN A 6 25.07 13.54 8.40
CA GLN A 6 23.86 12.81 8.76
C GLN A 6 23.56 11.86 7.61
N THR A 7 23.70 10.57 7.88
CA THR A 7 23.30 9.51 6.96
C THR A 7 21.78 9.57 6.90
N THR A 8 21.23 10.28 5.91
CA THR A 8 19.83 10.11 5.53
C THR A 8 19.73 8.67 5.06
N HIS A 9 19.16 7.79 5.89
CA HIS A 9 18.77 6.46 5.46
C HIS A 9 17.59 6.63 4.49
N THR A 10 17.89 7.13 3.30
CA THR A 10 17.02 7.01 2.14
C THR A 10 16.98 5.52 1.86
N ILE A 11 15.96 4.86 2.39
CA ILE A 11 15.64 3.49 2.00
C ILE A 11 15.27 3.62 0.53
N VAL A 12 16.26 3.47 -0.35
CA VAL A 12 16.03 3.31 -1.77
C VAL A 12 15.45 1.92 -1.89
N ILE A 13 14.12 1.82 -1.73
CA ILE A 13 13.40 0.60 -2.06
C ILE A 13 13.57 0.49 -3.58
N PRO A 14 14.30 -0.50 -4.11
CA PRO A 14 14.33 -0.70 -5.55
C PRO A 14 12.88 -0.86 -6.00
N PRO A 15 12.45 -0.26 -7.14
CA PRO A 15 11.09 -0.43 -7.60
C PRO A 15 10.86 -1.92 -7.81
N SER A 16 10.24 -2.56 -6.83
CA SER A 16 9.83 -3.94 -6.97
C SER A 16 8.70 -3.86 -7.97
N ALA A 17 8.96 -4.27 -9.20
CA ALA A 17 7.92 -4.40 -10.22
C ALA A 17 6.80 -5.36 -9.77
N ALA A 18 7.01 -6.08 -8.66
CA ALA A 18 6.00 -6.87 -7.98
C ALA A 18 4.91 -5.97 -7.39
N ILE A 19 3.68 -6.24 -7.81
CA ILE A 19 2.47 -5.63 -7.26
C ILE A 19 2.43 -5.89 -5.74
N PRO A 20 2.33 -4.84 -4.90
CA PRO A 20 2.23 -5.02 -3.46
C PRO A 20 0.94 -5.76 -3.10
N THR A 21 1.04 -6.77 -2.24
CA THR A 21 -0.12 -7.53 -1.76
C THR A 21 -0.21 -7.50 -0.24
N PHE A 22 -1.43 -7.57 0.28
CA PHE A 22 -1.73 -7.67 1.70
C PHE A 22 -2.80 -8.71 1.95
N ASN A 23 -2.49 -9.71 2.78
CA ASN A 23 -3.37 -10.86 3.02
C ASN A 23 -4.18 -10.68 4.32
N GLY A 24 -3.73 -9.78 5.20
CA GLY A 24 -4.36 -9.52 6.50
C GLY A 24 -3.76 -10.34 7.64
N SER A 25 -2.56 -10.88 7.47
CA SER A 25 -1.85 -11.62 8.50
C SER A 25 -1.26 -10.69 9.56
N ILE A 26 -1.25 -11.13 10.81
CA ILE A 26 -0.68 -10.38 11.96
C ILE A 26 0.83 -10.13 11.78
N SER A 27 1.52 -11.00 11.05
CA SER A 27 2.95 -10.83 10.74
C SER A 27 3.22 -9.78 9.67
N GLU A 28 2.20 -9.36 8.91
CA GLU A 28 2.34 -8.31 7.90
C GLU A 28 2.32 -6.94 8.56
N ASN A 29 3.17 -6.03 8.07
CA ASN A 29 3.19 -4.66 8.56
C ASN A 29 2.28 -3.78 7.67
N PRO A 30 1.10 -3.35 8.15
CA PRO A 30 0.14 -2.61 7.34
C PRO A 30 0.68 -1.24 6.90
N ARG A 31 1.55 -0.61 7.71
CA ARG A 31 2.13 0.69 7.36
C ARG A 31 3.11 0.57 6.20
N GLN A 32 3.97 -0.45 6.23
CA GLN A 32 4.89 -0.76 5.14
C GLN A 32 4.14 -1.14 3.86
N PHE A 33 3.02 -1.86 3.98
CA PHE A 33 2.15 -2.14 2.84
C PHE A 33 1.59 -0.85 2.22
N LEU A 34 1.03 0.06 3.02
CA LEU A 34 0.46 1.32 2.51
C LEU A 34 1.51 2.20 1.81
N ILE A 35 2.73 2.27 2.35
CA ILE A 35 3.85 2.99 1.71
C ILE A 35 4.13 2.39 0.33
N ARG A 36 4.29 1.06 0.23
CA ARG A 36 4.55 0.38 -1.04
C ARG A 36 3.41 0.52 -2.04
N VAL A 37 2.15 0.50 -1.59
CA VAL A 37 0.99 0.73 -2.45
C VAL A 37 1.00 2.15 -3.01
N ASN A 38 1.28 3.15 -2.18
CA ASN A 38 1.33 4.53 -2.62
C ASN A 38 2.44 4.74 -3.66
N GLU A 39 3.65 4.25 -3.36
CA GLU A 39 4.78 4.30 -4.30
C GLU A 39 4.45 3.58 -5.61
N TYR A 40 3.88 2.37 -5.56
CA TYR A 40 3.52 1.61 -6.76
C TYR A 40 2.43 2.32 -7.59
N ALA A 41 1.39 2.84 -6.93
CA ALA A 41 0.29 3.51 -7.59
C ALA A 41 0.73 4.81 -8.27
N GLU A 42 1.60 5.59 -7.63
CA GLU A 42 2.15 6.82 -8.19
C GLU A 42 3.13 6.53 -9.35
N THR A 43 4.06 5.59 -9.15
CA THR A 43 5.16 5.37 -10.09
C THR A 43 4.80 4.50 -11.29
N ILE A 44 3.98 3.46 -11.11
CA ILE A 44 3.66 2.50 -12.17
C ILE A 44 2.36 2.87 -12.88
N ASN A 45 1.32 3.17 -12.11
CA ASN A 45 -0.02 3.38 -12.67
C ASN A 45 -0.41 4.86 -12.81
N GLN A 46 0.39 5.77 -12.26
CA GLN A 46 0.09 7.22 -12.19
C GLN A 46 -1.31 7.50 -11.65
N TRP A 47 -1.75 6.71 -10.66
CA TRP A 47 -3.05 6.86 -10.05
C TRP A 47 -3.08 8.07 -9.13
N ASN A 48 -4.16 8.85 -9.22
CA ASN A 48 -4.49 9.83 -8.19
C ASN A 48 -5.19 9.16 -6.99
N ASP A 49 -5.38 9.89 -5.89
CA ASP A 49 -5.99 9.36 -4.66
C ASP A 49 -7.35 8.69 -4.91
N GLN A 50 -8.16 9.26 -5.79
CA GLN A 50 -9.49 8.72 -6.10
C GLN A 50 -9.42 7.40 -6.88
N ALA A 51 -8.49 7.28 -7.84
CA ALA A 51 -8.22 6.04 -8.55
C ALA A 51 -7.69 4.98 -7.59
N LEU A 52 -6.78 5.36 -6.68
CA LEU A 52 -6.23 4.47 -5.66
C LEU A 52 -7.32 3.94 -4.72
N LEU A 53 -8.20 4.79 -4.20
CA LEU A 53 -9.29 4.37 -3.31
C LEU A 53 -10.25 3.40 -4.00
N ASN A 54 -10.51 3.58 -5.30
CA ASN A 54 -11.34 2.66 -6.06
C ASN A 54 -10.62 1.35 -6.40
N GLY A 55 -9.31 1.41 -6.64
CA GLY A 55 -8.47 0.28 -7.02
C GLY A 55 -7.85 -0.49 -5.85
N VAL A 56 -7.96 -0.01 -4.61
CA VAL A 56 -7.22 -0.56 -3.45
C VAL A 56 -7.45 -2.06 -3.24
N SER A 57 -8.65 -2.56 -3.59
CA SER A 57 -8.98 -4.00 -3.55
C SER A 57 -8.04 -4.88 -4.38
N GLN A 58 -7.39 -4.33 -5.43
CA GLN A 58 -6.46 -5.06 -6.28
C GLN A 58 -5.17 -5.45 -5.55
N PHE A 59 -4.84 -4.77 -4.45
CA PHE A 59 -3.69 -5.07 -3.60
C PHE A 59 -4.05 -5.96 -2.41
N LEU A 60 -5.35 -6.23 -2.18
CA LEU A 60 -5.81 -7.08 -1.08
C LEU A 60 -5.95 -8.53 -1.56
N ARG A 61 -5.64 -9.48 -0.67
CA ARG A 61 -5.78 -10.92 -0.89
C ARG A 61 -6.45 -11.57 0.32
N GLU A 62 -6.97 -12.78 0.11
CA GLU A 62 -7.51 -13.65 1.17
C GLU A 62 -8.42 -12.89 2.14
N THR A 63 -8.19 -13.06 3.45
CA THR A 63 -8.96 -12.48 4.55
C THR A 63 -9.11 -10.96 4.45
N ALA A 64 -8.06 -10.24 4.02
CA ALA A 64 -8.13 -8.79 3.86
C ALA A 64 -9.09 -8.38 2.73
N LEU A 65 -9.08 -9.11 1.61
CA LEU A 65 -10.00 -8.85 0.51
C LEU A 65 -11.44 -9.20 0.90
N GLU A 66 -11.65 -10.33 1.57
CA GLU A 66 -12.97 -10.73 2.06
C GLU A 66 -13.57 -9.68 3.01
N TRP A 67 -12.77 -9.21 3.97
CA TRP A 67 -13.17 -8.15 4.89
C TRP A 67 -13.54 -6.86 4.15
N TYR A 68 -12.70 -6.44 3.19
CA TYR A 68 -12.97 -5.22 2.40
C TYR A 68 -14.25 -5.33 1.57
N CYS A 69 -14.51 -6.50 0.97
CA CYS A 69 -15.75 -6.77 0.25
C CYS A 69 -16.97 -6.64 1.17
N GLN A 70 -16.92 -7.26 2.37
CA GLN A 70 -17.98 -7.16 3.37
C GLN A 70 -18.23 -5.72 3.84
N LEU A 71 -17.15 -4.96 4.06
CA LEU A 71 -17.23 -3.55 4.43
C LEU A 71 -17.91 -2.72 3.33
N ARG A 72 -17.55 -2.91 2.06
CA ARG A 72 -18.20 -2.19 0.96
C ARG A 72 -19.67 -2.55 0.81
N THR A 73 -20.06 -3.82 0.99
CA THR A 73 -21.48 -4.22 0.98
C THR A 73 -22.26 -3.67 2.17
N SER A 74 -21.63 -3.58 3.35
CA SER A 74 -22.27 -3.03 4.55
C SER A 74 -22.50 -1.52 4.43
N ASN A 75 -21.53 -0.78 3.88
CA ASN A 75 -21.66 0.65 3.61
C ASN A 75 -22.57 0.99 2.41
N ARG A 76 -23.01 -0.02 1.63
CA ARG A 76 -23.93 0.14 0.50
C ARG A 76 -25.39 -0.14 0.85
N ARG A 77 -25.72 -0.40 2.12
CA ARG A 77 -27.12 -0.53 2.55
C ARG A 77 -27.83 0.84 2.43
N PRO A 78 -29.09 0.85 1.97
CA PRO A 78 -29.84 2.05 1.59
C PRO A 78 -30.15 2.99 2.75
#